data_AF-A0A357D0J3-F1
#
_entry.id   AF-A0A357D0J3-F1
#
_cell.length_a   1.000
_cell.length_b   1.000
_cell.length_c   1.000
_cell.angle_alpha   90.00
_cell.angle_beta   90.00
_cell.angle_gamma   90.00
#
_symmetry.space_group_name_H-M   'P 1'
#
loop_
_entity.id
_entity.type
_entity.pdbx_description
1 polymer ?
#
loop_
_entity_poly.entity_id
_entity_poly.type
_entity_poly.pdbx_seq_one_letter_code
_entity_poly.pdbx_strand_id
1 'polypeptide(L)'
;KGEVDGELRVEDCPKNKTGTVQRWKSDREVFTDINIQKEFFLELLKKQAVVNKGLTLSFKWQNPDGSFDKSEFLYENGIVDYIKEIAGEDYITPPVEFSTEREGRDRADKDLYKLKIHFAFCFSNKVNKIEYYHNSSFLEHGGSPDKATRSAFVWAIDRYAKANAKYTKNESKITYADIEEVLVLIVNSFSTQTSYENQTKKAITNVFITKAMTEFFKHSLEVYFAENPLMADKICSQVLINKRARESSESMKMTTKIKLSVPLDISNSVDKFVNCRSKDPERCELYIVEGDSALSSCKLARNAEFQAIIPVRGKTLNCLKSTYDKILSNDIIVDLLKVLGCGIEIKGGKSKKLPEFNINALRWNKIIICTDADEDGYQIRTLIMTMLYRLLPTLIREGRVFIAETPLYEINTKDKTLFAYDDREKSQIIDSLGDKKYTIQRSKGLGENDPEMMSRTTMHPATRKLIRIKPEDEQSTYDMFDVLLGDNISGRKQFISENGARYLAMADL
;
A
#
# COMPACT_ATOMS: atom_id res chain seq x y z
N LYS A 1 40.28 -17.67 11.84
CA LYS A 1 40.78 -18.83 11.06
C LYS A 1 40.83 -18.41 9.60
N GLY A 2 41.85 -18.84 8.89
CA GLY A 2 42.31 -18.27 7.62
C GLY A 2 43.83 -18.25 7.67
N GLU A 3 44.46 -19.28 7.12
CA GLU A 3 45.91 -19.34 6.97
C GLU A 3 46.29 -18.63 5.67
N VAL A 4 47.35 -17.82 5.71
CA VAL A 4 47.85 -17.10 4.55
C VAL A 4 48.54 -18.10 3.63
N ASP A 5 47.97 -18.34 2.45
CA ASP A 5 48.48 -19.27 1.42
C ASP A 5 49.79 -18.75 0.74
N GLY A 6 50.15 -17.50 0.99
CA GLY A 6 51.44 -16.91 0.60
C GLY A 6 51.48 -15.39 0.75
N GLU A 7 52.67 -14.84 0.99
CA GLU A 7 52.91 -13.38 0.98
C GLU A 7 52.90 -12.82 -0.46
N LEU A 8 52.61 -11.53 -0.61
CA LEU A 8 52.68 -10.81 -1.88
C LEU A 8 54.10 -10.91 -2.46
N ARG A 9 54.23 -11.59 -3.61
CA ARG A 9 55.51 -11.73 -4.32
C ARG A 9 55.67 -10.62 -5.35
N VAL A 10 56.83 -9.97 -5.35
CA VAL A 10 57.21 -8.99 -6.37
C VAL A 10 57.97 -9.75 -7.46
N GLU A 11 57.42 -9.76 -8.67
CA GLU A 11 58.01 -10.42 -9.84
C GLU A 11 58.30 -9.37 -10.93
N ASP A 12 59.44 -9.50 -11.60
CA ASP A 12 59.79 -8.62 -12.72
C ASP A 12 58.85 -8.87 -13.90
N CYS A 13 58.02 -7.87 -14.24
CA CYS A 13 57.09 -7.97 -15.35
C CYS A 13 57.85 -7.77 -16.69
N PRO A 14 57.77 -8.70 -17.66
CA PRO A 14 58.62 -8.70 -18.86
C PRO A 14 58.33 -7.59 -19.91
N LYS A 15 57.61 -6.53 -19.55
CA LYS A 15 57.35 -5.33 -20.37
C LYS A 15 57.20 -4.17 -19.39
N ASN A 16 57.59 -2.94 -19.76
CA ASN A 16 57.42 -1.67 -19.00
C ASN A 16 55.97 -1.43 -18.50
N LYS A 17 55.50 -2.28 -17.60
CA LYS A 17 54.13 -2.41 -17.13
C LYS A 17 54.21 -2.72 -15.65
N THR A 18 53.41 -2.00 -14.89
CA THR A 18 53.25 -2.22 -13.46
C THR A 18 51.83 -2.70 -13.20
N GLY A 19 51.65 -3.51 -12.16
CA GLY A 19 50.34 -4.04 -11.80
C GLY A 19 50.43 -5.02 -10.65
N THR A 20 49.27 -5.31 -10.05
CA THR A 20 49.15 -6.25 -8.93
C THR A 20 48.04 -7.23 -9.23
N VAL A 21 48.31 -8.52 -9.04
CA VAL A 21 47.32 -9.58 -9.14
C VAL A 21 47.08 -10.15 -7.75
N GLN A 22 45.81 -10.19 -7.33
CA GLN A 22 45.41 -10.78 -6.06
C GLN A 22 44.42 -11.91 -6.33
N ARG A 23 44.64 -13.07 -5.69
CA ARG A 23 43.75 -14.22 -5.74
C ARG A 23 43.49 -14.67 -4.31
N TRP A 24 42.22 -14.88 -3.98
CA TRP A 24 41.81 -15.32 -2.66
C TRP A 24 40.56 -16.20 -2.77
N LYS A 25 40.30 -16.97 -1.72
CA LYS A 25 39.12 -17.84 -1.59
C LYS A 25 38.56 -17.69 -0.18
N SER A 26 37.26 -17.44 -0.04
CA SER A 26 36.61 -17.29 1.26
C SER A 26 36.70 -18.57 2.10
N ASP A 27 37.01 -18.43 3.39
CA ASP A 27 37.01 -19.53 4.35
C ASP A 27 35.57 -19.93 4.76
N ARG A 28 35.21 -21.19 4.54
CA ARG A 28 33.89 -21.75 4.88
C ARG A 28 33.67 -21.94 6.38
N GLU A 29 34.72 -21.93 7.19
CA GLU A 29 34.59 -21.99 8.65
C GLU A 29 34.20 -20.63 9.24
N VAL A 30 34.50 -19.53 8.53
CA VAL A 30 34.22 -18.16 8.98
C VAL A 30 32.92 -17.63 8.37
N PHE A 31 32.70 -17.88 7.08
CA PHE A 31 31.52 -17.40 6.36
C PHE A 31 30.48 -18.51 6.20
N THR A 32 29.26 -18.26 6.70
CA THR A 32 28.13 -19.20 6.61
C THR A 32 27.57 -19.31 5.18
N ASP A 33 27.74 -18.26 4.38
CA ASP A 33 27.39 -18.23 2.96
C ASP A 33 28.53 -17.57 2.18
N ILE A 34 28.97 -18.24 1.12
CA ILE A 34 30.03 -17.79 0.21
C ILE A 34 29.53 -17.69 -1.24
N ASN A 35 28.26 -18.00 -1.49
CA ASN A 35 27.67 -17.99 -2.83
C ASN A 35 27.18 -16.58 -3.17
N ILE A 36 28.13 -15.68 -3.46
CA ILE A 36 27.81 -14.33 -3.90
C ILE A 36 27.32 -14.40 -5.35
N GLN A 37 26.11 -13.90 -5.58
CA GLN A 37 25.48 -13.89 -6.90
C GLN A 37 26.26 -13.02 -7.90
N LYS A 38 26.24 -13.42 -9.18
CA LYS A 38 26.95 -12.75 -10.28
C LYS A 38 26.51 -11.28 -10.40
N GLU A 39 25.23 -11.02 -10.18
CA GLU A 39 24.56 -9.73 -10.26
C GLU A 39 25.20 -8.70 -9.32
N PHE A 40 25.62 -9.11 -8.13
CA PHE A 40 26.29 -8.23 -7.16
C PHE A 40 27.58 -7.65 -7.73
N PHE A 41 28.42 -8.47 -8.36
CA PHE A 41 29.67 -8.02 -8.96
C PHE A 41 29.44 -7.14 -10.18
N LEU A 42 28.47 -7.49 -11.03
CA LEU A 42 28.10 -6.70 -12.19
C LEU A 42 27.65 -5.30 -11.77
N GLU A 43 26.76 -5.20 -10.78
CA GLU A 43 26.30 -3.90 -10.25
C GLU A 43 27.45 -3.09 -9.64
N LEU A 44 28.31 -3.72 -8.85
CA LEU A 44 29.42 -3.05 -8.18
C LEU A 44 30.43 -2.49 -9.21
N LEU A 45 30.82 -3.31 -10.19
CA LEU A 45 31.76 -2.90 -11.23
C LEU A 45 31.17 -1.83 -12.13
N LYS A 46 29.88 -1.93 -12.47
CA LYS A 46 29.18 -0.89 -13.21
C LYS A 46 29.25 0.46 -12.47
N LYS A 47 28.87 0.49 -11.19
CA LYS A 47 28.95 1.71 -10.35
C LYS A 47 30.37 2.28 -10.28
N GLN A 48 31.39 1.42 -10.18
CA GLN A 48 32.79 1.85 -10.17
C GLN A 48 33.25 2.43 -11.53
N ALA A 49 32.81 1.84 -12.65
CA ALA A 49 33.14 2.36 -13.98
C ALA A 49 32.47 3.72 -14.24
N VAL A 50 31.26 3.93 -13.71
CA VAL A 50 30.52 5.20 -13.84
C VAL A 50 31.24 6.36 -13.13
N VAL A 51 31.72 6.15 -11.90
CA VAL A 51 32.34 7.22 -11.11
C VAL A 51 33.79 7.51 -11.49
N ASN A 52 34.47 6.57 -12.15
CA ASN A 52 35.86 6.70 -12.58
C ASN A 52 35.92 6.81 -14.11
N LYS A 53 35.87 8.04 -14.62
CA LYS A 53 35.90 8.35 -16.06
C LYS A 53 37.12 7.70 -16.75
N GLY A 54 36.87 6.92 -17.80
CA GLY A 54 37.93 6.27 -18.60
C GLY A 54 38.54 5.00 -18.00
N LEU A 55 38.05 4.52 -16.85
CA LEU A 55 38.48 3.25 -16.28
C LEU A 55 37.78 2.08 -16.96
N THR A 56 38.54 1.20 -17.61
CA THR A 56 37.99 -0.06 -18.16
C THR A 56 38.02 -1.14 -17.10
N LEU A 57 36.85 -1.67 -16.74
CA LEU A 57 36.72 -2.80 -15.83
C LEU A 57 36.25 -4.04 -16.60
N SER A 58 37.06 -5.09 -16.59
CA SER A 58 36.71 -6.38 -17.20
C SER A 58 36.32 -7.39 -16.13
N PHE A 59 35.10 -7.91 -16.23
CA PHE A 59 34.61 -8.99 -15.38
C PHE A 59 34.61 -10.30 -16.17
N LYS A 60 35.16 -11.36 -15.58
CA LYS A 60 35.13 -12.72 -16.13
C LYS A 60 34.53 -13.65 -15.08
N TRP A 61 33.40 -14.27 -15.40
CA TRP A 61 32.71 -15.21 -14.52
C TRP A 61 32.81 -16.62 -15.10
N GLN A 62 33.25 -17.59 -14.29
CA GLN A 62 33.30 -18.99 -14.68
C GLN A 62 31.97 -19.66 -14.32
N ASN A 63 31.26 -20.15 -15.34
CA ASN A 63 30.00 -20.87 -15.15
C ASN A 63 30.25 -22.33 -14.72
N PRO A 64 29.23 -23.02 -14.16
CA PRO A 64 29.35 -24.42 -13.73
C PRO A 64 29.72 -25.40 -14.85
N ASP A 65 29.41 -25.06 -16.10
CA ASP A 65 29.76 -25.83 -17.30
C ASP A 65 31.22 -25.61 -17.78
N GLY A 66 31.98 -24.76 -17.08
CA GLY A 66 33.35 -24.39 -17.42
C GLY A 66 33.48 -23.28 -18.47
N SER A 67 32.36 -22.76 -18.99
CA SER A 67 32.36 -21.59 -19.88
C SER A 67 32.68 -20.30 -19.10
N PHE A 68 33.14 -19.27 -19.81
CA PHE A 68 33.42 -17.96 -19.21
C PHE A 68 32.55 -16.88 -19.83
N ASP A 69 31.75 -16.23 -18.99
CA ASP A 69 31.06 -15.00 -19.36
C ASP A 69 32.01 -13.82 -19.17
N LYS A 70 32.14 -12.99 -20.20
CA LYS A 70 32.95 -11.78 -20.16
C LYS A 70 32.06 -10.55 -20.29
N SER A 71 32.22 -9.61 -19.37
CA SER A 71 31.57 -8.29 -19.43
C SER A 71 32.63 -7.21 -19.29
N GLU A 72 32.57 -6.19 -20.12
CA GLU A 72 33.46 -5.02 -20.06
C GLU A 72 32.63 -3.78 -19.80
N PHE A 73 33.07 -2.97 -18.84
CA PHE A 73 32.44 -1.71 -18.48
C PHE A 73 33.39 -0.57 -18.80
N LEU A 74 32.95 0.34 -19.67
CA LEU A 74 33.65 1.56 -20.04
C LEU A 74 32.63 2.69 -20.20
N TYR A 75 32.77 3.73 -19.38
CA TYR A 75 31.99 4.96 -19.49
C TYR A 75 32.93 6.12 -19.83
N GLU A 76 32.94 6.53 -21.09
CA GLU A 76 33.83 7.58 -21.60
C GLU A 76 33.47 8.96 -21.05
N ASN A 77 32.17 9.27 -20.91
CA ASN A 77 31.68 10.52 -20.31
C ASN A 77 31.22 10.35 -18.85
N GLY A 78 31.55 9.22 -18.22
CA GLY A 78 31.29 8.96 -16.80
C GLY A 78 29.81 9.03 -16.42
N ILE A 79 29.48 9.88 -15.45
CA ILE A 79 28.14 9.97 -14.84
C ILE A 79 27.03 10.37 -15.83
N VAL A 80 27.35 11.12 -16.89
CA VAL A 80 26.36 11.57 -17.87
C VAL A 80 25.83 10.41 -18.70
N ASP A 81 26.72 9.53 -19.15
CA ASP A 81 26.33 8.35 -19.94
C ASP A 81 25.45 7.42 -19.11
N TYR A 82 25.71 7.31 -17.81
CA TYR A 82 24.88 6.51 -16.91
C TYR A 82 23.48 7.12 -16.69
N ILE A 83 23.35 8.46 -16.62
CA ILE A 83 22.02 9.08 -16.60
C ILE A 83 21.27 8.81 -17.89
N LYS A 84 21.93 8.93 -19.05
CA LYS A 84 21.31 8.62 -20.35
C LYS A 84 20.84 7.17 -20.42
N GLU A 85 21.64 6.24 -19.90
CA GLU A 85 21.29 4.82 -19.84
C GLU A 85 20.06 4.58 -18.93
N ILE A 86 20.00 5.24 -17.76
CA ILE A 86 18.89 5.10 -16.81
C ILE A 86 17.60 5.77 -17.32
N ALA A 87 17.71 6.99 -17.84
CA ALA A 87 16.58 7.79 -18.27
C ALA A 87 16.03 7.36 -19.64
N GLY A 88 16.83 6.69 -20.46
CA GLY A 88 16.47 6.30 -21.82
C GLY A 88 16.21 7.52 -22.70
N GLU A 89 15.23 7.40 -23.61
CA GLU A 89 14.82 8.49 -24.53
C GLU A 89 13.73 9.40 -23.94
N ASP A 90 13.14 9.02 -22.79
CA ASP A 90 11.95 9.67 -22.20
C ASP A 90 12.31 10.67 -21.08
N TYR A 91 13.26 11.56 -21.34
CA TYR A 91 13.62 12.64 -20.40
C TYR A 91 12.81 13.93 -20.66
N ILE A 92 12.38 14.60 -19.58
CA ILE A 92 11.77 15.95 -19.64
C ILE A 92 12.84 16.96 -20.04
N THR A 93 14.05 16.79 -19.50
CA THR A 93 15.21 17.61 -19.79
C THR A 93 16.41 16.74 -20.11
N PRO A 94 17.24 17.09 -21.11
CA PRO A 94 18.46 16.35 -21.39
C PRO A 94 19.37 16.32 -20.15
N PRO A 95 20.17 15.27 -19.96
CA PRO A 95 21.14 15.21 -18.88
C PRO A 95 22.16 16.34 -18.98
N VAL A 96 22.37 17.05 -17.87
CA VAL A 96 23.35 18.14 -17.76
C VAL A 96 24.36 17.80 -16.68
N GLU A 97 25.63 18.15 -16.92
CA GLU A 97 26.74 17.96 -15.99
C GLU A 97 27.34 19.29 -15.55
N PHE A 98 27.71 19.36 -14.27
CA PHE A 98 28.47 20.46 -13.71
C PHE A 98 29.61 19.91 -12.85
N SER A 99 30.78 20.55 -12.94
CA SER A 99 31.94 20.20 -12.13
C SER A 99 32.60 21.43 -11.52
N THR A 100 33.11 21.32 -10.30
CA THR A 100 33.91 22.38 -9.68
C THR A 100 34.91 21.85 -8.66
N GLU A 101 35.92 22.68 -8.38
CA GLU A 101 36.86 22.46 -7.28
C GLU A 101 36.69 23.59 -6.25
N ARG A 102 36.73 23.23 -4.97
CA ARG A 102 36.63 24.14 -3.84
C ARG A 102 37.68 23.77 -2.80
N GLU A 103 38.14 24.76 -2.06
CA GLU A 103 39.04 24.58 -0.94
C GLU A 103 38.43 25.23 0.30
N GLY A 104 38.53 24.55 1.44
CA GLY A 104 38.02 25.08 2.69
C GLY A 104 38.16 24.11 3.84
N ARG A 105 37.50 24.41 4.96
CA ARG A 105 37.68 23.71 6.23
C ARG A 105 36.36 23.60 6.99
N ASP A 106 36.20 22.53 7.75
CA ASP A 106 34.99 22.29 8.55
C ASP A 106 34.89 23.20 9.79
N ARG A 107 36.03 23.53 10.39
CA ARG A 107 36.15 24.42 11.54
C ARG A 107 37.41 25.28 11.43
N ALA A 108 37.46 26.41 12.13
CA ALA A 108 38.59 27.34 12.06
C ALA A 108 39.92 26.75 12.55
N ASP A 109 39.86 25.70 13.38
CA ASP A 109 40.99 24.96 13.96
C ASP A 109 41.45 23.76 13.10
N LYS A 110 40.79 23.48 11.98
CA LYS A 110 41.16 22.37 11.09
C LYS A 110 41.83 22.85 9.81
N ASP A 111 42.65 21.97 9.25
CA ASP A 111 43.35 22.20 7.98
C ASP A 111 42.39 22.38 6.81
N LEU A 112 42.86 23.14 5.83
CA LEU A 112 42.21 23.30 4.54
C LEU A 112 42.32 21.99 3.75
N TYR A 113 41.22 21.58 3.13
CA TYR A 113 41.19 20.44 2.23
C TYR A 113 40.48 20.77 0.93
N LYS A 114 40.88 20.04 -0.11
CA LYS A 114 40.33 20.20 -1.46
C LYS A 114 39.15 19.27 -1.65
N LEU A 115 38.10 19.82 -2.24
CA LEU A 115 36.86 19.14 -2.59
C LEU A 115 36.63 19.31 -4.09
N LYS A 116 36.58 18.20 -4.82
CA LYS A 116 36.08 18.16 -6.21
C LYS A 116 34.64 17.66 -6.19
N ILE A 117 33.75 18.35 -6.89
CA ILE A 117 32.34 18.01 -6.99
C ILE A 117 32.02 17.86 -8.47
N HIS A 118 31.45 16.72 -8.83
CA HIS A 118 30.91 16.43 -10.15
C HIS A 118 29.49 15.95 -9.95
N PHE A 119 28.51 16.59 -10.57
CA PHE A 119 27.15 16.09 -10.53
C PHE A 119 26.49 16.23 -11.89
N ALA A 120 25.61 15.30 -12.17
CA ALA A 120 24.77 15.35 -13.35
C ALA A 120 23.33 15.07 -12.95
N PHE A 121 22.39 15.72 -13.62
CA PHE A 121 20.97 15.51 -13.37
C PHE A 121 20.13 15.57 -14.65
N CYS A 122 18.99 14.89 -14.61
CA CYS A 122 17.89 15.09 -15.54
C CYS A 122 16.55 14.94 -14.81
N PHE A 123 15.48 15.42 -15.43
CA PHE A 123 14.13 15.19 -14.95
C PHE A 123 13.42 14.18 -15.86
N SER A 124 12.73 13.20 -15.29
CA SER A 124 11.93 12.20 -16.02
C SER A 124 10.63 11.88 -15.27
N ASN A 125 9.56 11.60 -16.00
CA ASN A 125 8.28 11.19 -15.41
C ASN A 125 8.16 9.68 -15.16
N LYS A 126 9.08 8.87 -15.71
CA LYS A 126 9.01 7.41 -15.64
C LYS A 126 10.01 6.81 -14.65
N VAL A 127 11.16 7.46 -14.49
CA VAL A 127 12.28 6.93 -13.72
C VAL A 127 12.74 7.97 -12.70
N ASN A 128 12.86 7.56 -11.45
CA ASN A 128 13.53 8.30 -10.40
C ASN A 128 14.76 7.52 -9.92
N LYS A 129 15.91 8.20 -9.84
CA LYS A 129 17.13 7.56 -9.37
C LYS A 129 18.11 8.59 -8.83
N ILE A 130 18.40 8.50 -7.54
CA ILE A 130 19.32 9.41 -6.87
C ILE A 130 20.44 8.60 -6.25
N GLU A 131 21.68 8.87 -6.66
CA GLU A 131 22.86 8.17 -6.17
C GLU A 131 23.95 9.16 -5.75
N TYR A 132 24.57 8.88 -4.61
CA TYR A 132 25.61 9.69 -4.02
C TYR A 132 26.90 8.88 -3.91
N TYR A 133 27.99 9.46 -4.39
CA TYR A 133 29.32 8.88 -4.38
C TYR A 133 30.31 9.84 -3.75
N HIS A 134 31.19 9.28 -2.92
CA HIS A 134 32.29 10.03 -2.31
C HIS A 134 33.56 9.19 -2.27
N ASN A 135 34.65 9.71 -2.85
CA ASN A 135 35.92 9.00 -3.00
C ASN A 135 35.71 7.60 -3.63
N SER A 136 34.95 7.55 -4.73
CA SER A 136 34.54 6.34 -5.46
C SER A 136 33.74 5.31 -4.63
N SER A 137 33.29 5.67 -3.43
CA SER A 137 32.44 4.82 -2.59
C SER A 137 30.98 5.25 -2.69
N PHE A 138 30.07 4.28 -2.81
CA PHE A 138 28.63 4.53 -2.82
C PHE A 138 28.13 4.84 -1.40
N LEU A 139 27.40 5.95 -1.26
CA LEU A 139 26.83 6.40 0.00
C LEU A 139 25.33 6.06 0.02
N GLU A 140 24.98 4.94 0.64
CA GLU A 140 23.60 4.45 0.73
C GLU A 140 22.64 5.44 1.39
N HIS A 141 23.12 6.24 2.35
CA HIS A 141 22.30 7.26 3.03
C HIS A 141 22.69 8.69 2.62
N GLY A 142 23.68 8.86 1.74
CA GLY A 142 24.20 10.15 1.29
C GLY A 142 24.92 10.95 2.40
N GLY A 143 24.17 11.49 3.36
CA GLY A 143 24.68 12.40 4.39
C GLY A 143 24.79 13.83 3.86
N SER A 144 25.98 14.43 3.88
CA SER A 144 26.22 15.82 3.43
C SER A 144 25.75 16.11 1.98
N PRO A 145 26.03 15.26 0.97
CA PRO A 145 25.58 15.50 -0.41
C PRO A 145 24.05 15.50 -0.53
N ASP A 146 23.37 14.58 0.16
CA ASP A 146 21.91 14.49 0.15
C ASP A 146 21.26 15.75 0.76
N LYS A 147 21.76 16.20 1.91
CA LYS A 147 21.30 17.46 2.54
C LYS A 147 21.49 18.66 1.62
N ALA A 148 22.62 18.73 0.91
CA ALA A 148 22.91 19.79 -0.04
C ALA A 148 21.94 19.76 -1.24
N THR A 149 21.72 18.58 -1.83
CA THR A 149 20.74 18.37 -2.91
C THR A 149 19.35 18.81 -2.49
N ARG A 150 18.84 18.31 -1.36
CA ARG A 150 17.48 18.63 -0.87
C ARG A 150 17.28 20.14 -0.73
N SER A 151 18.26 20.81 -0.14
CA SER A 151 18.19 22.25 0.12
C SER A 151 18.30 23.08 -1.16
N ALA A 152 19.21 22.72 -2.07
CA ALA A 152 19.49 23.48 -3.28
C ALA A 152 18.37 23.35 -4.33
N PHE A 153 17.89 22.13 -4.60
CA PHE A 153 16.86 21.89 -5.62
C PHE A 153 15.51 22.48 -5.21
N VAL A 154 15.09 22.32 -3.94
CA VAL A 154 13.88 22.96 -3.42
C VAL A 154 13.98 24.48 -3.54
N TRP A 155 15.13 25.05 -3.19
CA TRP A 155 15.32 26.50 -3.27
C TRP A 155 15.27 27.02 -4.71
N ALA A 156 15.95 26.36 -5.65
CA ALA A 156 16.02 26.80 -7.03
C ALA A 156 14.64 26.77 -7.70
N ILE A 157 13.91 25.67 -7.54
CA ILE A 157 12.58 25.49 -8.15
C ILE A 157 11.56 26.40 -7.47
N ASP A 158 11.57 26.53 -6.13
CA ASP A 158 10.68 27.45 -5.41
C ASP A 158 10.93 28.92 -5.81
N ARG A 159 12.20 29.32 -5.97
CA ARG A 159 12.57 30.67 -6.42
C ARG A 159 12.05 30.92 -7.83
N TYR A 160 12.24 29.97 -8.75
CA TYR A 160 11.73 30.07 -10.12
C TYR A 160 10.19 30.14 -10.16
N ALA A 161 9.50 29.30 -9.38
CA ALA A 161 8.04 29.30 -9.29
C ALA A 161 7.47 30.64 -8.77
N LYS A 162 8.13 31.24 -7.76
CA LYS A 162 7.76 32.56 -7.23
C LYS A 162 8.00 33.69 -8.23
N ALA A 163 9.16 33.69 -8.88
CA ALA A 163 9.53 34.72 -9.85
C ALA A 163 8.55 34.76 -11.05
N ASN A 164 8.03 33.60 -11.45
CA ASN A 164 7.09 33.46 -12.56
C ASN A 164 5.61 33.36 -12.13
N ALA A 165 5.28 33.68 -10.86
CA ALA A 165 3.92 33.66 -10.32
C ALA A 165 3.14 32.35 -10.59
N LYS A 166 3.83 31.20 -10.53
CA LYS A 166 3.24 29.88 -10.82
C LYS A 166 2.40 29.29 -9.68
N TYR A 167 2.55 29.82 -8.47
CA TYR A 167 1.75 29.42 -7.32
C TYR A 167 0.33 29.99 -7.40
N THR A 168 -0.65 29.17 -7.04
CA THR A 168 -2.03 29.63 -6.85
C THR A 168 -2.20 30.31 -5.48
N LYS A 169 -3.25 31.13 -5.31
CA LYS A 169 -3.52 31.81 -4.03
C LYS A 169 -3.69 30.76 -2.92
N ASN A 170 -3.00 30.95 -1.79
CA ASN A 170 -2.96 30.06 -0.61
C ASN A 170 -2.32 28.69 -0.83
N GLU A 171 -1.50 28.52 -1.88
CA GLU A 171 -0.77 27.28 -2.12
C GLU A 171 0.46 27.16 -1.21
N SER A 172 0.69 25.98 -0.62
CA SER A 172 1.86 25.74 0.26
C SER A 172 3.17 25.70 -0.54
N LYS A 173 4.32 25.81 0.14
CA LYS A 173 5.63 25.78 -0.53
C LYS A 173 5.96 24.37 -1.05
N ILE A 174 6.61 24.29 -2.22
CA ILE A 174 7.19 23.04 -2.74
C ILE A 174 8.14 22.41 -1.71
N THR A 175 8.01 21.09 -1.54
CA THR A 175 8.86 20.25 -0.69
C THR A 175 9.77 19.37 -1.54
N TYR A 176 10.78 18.75 -0.92
CA TYR A 176 11.69 17.87 -1.67
C TYR A 176 11.00 16.63 -2.24
N ALA A 177 10.00 16.09 -1.53
CA ALA A 177 9.24 14.92 -2.00
C ALA A 177 8.58 15.18 -3.36
N ASP A 178 8.17 16.42 -3.62
CA ASP A 178 7.54 16.81 -4.89
C ASP A 178 8.54 16.80 -6.07
N ILE A 179 9.85 16.90 -5.78
CA ILE A 179 10.95 16.94 -6.75
C ILE A 179 11.58 15.56 -6.91
N GLU A 180 11.72 14.81 -5.82
CA GLU A 180 12.36 13.49 -5.76
C GLU A 180 11.71 12.47 -6.71
N GLU A 181 10.40 12.55 -6.90
CA GLU A 181 9.66 11.64 -7.80
C GLU A 181 10.05 11.75 -9.27
N VAL A 182 10.59 12.90 -9.70
CA VAL A 182 10.92 13.16 -11.10
C VAL A 182 12.41 13.41 -11.32
N LEU A 183 13.23 13.33 -10.27
CA LEU A 183 14.64 13.65 -10.31
C LEU A 183 15.48 12.40 -10.53
N VAL A 184 16.32 12.44 -11.56
CA VAL A 184 17.45 11.54 -11.74
C VAL A 184 18.72 12.35 -11.49
N LEU A 185 19.47 11.99 -10.47
CA LEU A 185 20.65 12.74 -10.02
C LEU A 185 21.76 11.79 -9.60
N ILE A 186 22.95 12.03 -10.14
CA ILE A 186 24.17 11.37 -9.66
C ILE A 186 25.14 12.44 -9.21
N VAL A 187 25.61 12.29 -7.98
CA VAL A 187 26.60 13.17 -7.38
C VAL A 187 27.85 12.36 -7.07
N ASN A 188 28.99 12.76 -7.63
CA ASN A 188 30.29 12.21 -7.35
C ASN A 188 31.20 13.29 -6.76
N SER A 189 31.77 13.01 -5.60
CA SER A 189 32.62 13.97 -4.89
C SER A 189 33.93 13.35 -4.44
N PHE A 190 35.01 14.12 -4.48
CA PHE A 190 36.33 13.68 -4.00
C PHE A 190 36.86 14.68 -2.99
N SER A 191 37.26 14.18 -1.82
CA SER A 191 37.83 15.01 -0.76
C SER A 191 39.09 14.36 -0.19
N THR A 192 40.10 15.17 0.09
CA THR A 192 41.31 14.72 0.79
C THR A 192 41.06 14.48 2.28
N GLN A 193 39.95 14.99 2.83
CA GLN A 193 39.53 14.76 4.21
C GLN A 193 38.05 14.36 4.26
N THR A 194 37.74 13.26 4.94
CA THR A 194 36.37 12.74 5.03
C THR A 194 36.06 12.28 6.45
N SER A 195 34.89 12.65 6.95
CA SER A 195 34.33 12.18 8.21
C SER A 195 33.04 11.41 7.94
N TYR A 196 33.02 10.14 8.35
CA TYR A 196 31.88 9.25 8.19
C TYR A 196 31.06 9.17 9.48
N GLU A 197 29.75 8.99 9.34
CA GLU A 197 28.83 8.87 10.48
C GLU A 197 29.03 7.56 11.24
N ASN A 198 29.30 6.47 10.51
CA ASN A 198 29.45 5.12 11.04
C ASN A 198 30.64 4.41 10.38
N GLN A 199 31.16 3.37 11.04
CA GLN A 199 32.27 2.55 10.54
C GLN A 199 31.98 1.93 9.16
N THR A 200 30.70 1.71 8.82
CA THR A 200 30.24 1.18 7.53
C THR A 200 30.33 2.19 6.37
N LYS A 201 30.81 3.43 6.61
CA LYS A 201 31.08 4.47 5.60
C LYS A 201 29.89 4.80 4.68
N LYS A 202 28.66 4.62 5.15
CA LYS A 202 27.43 4.80 4.35
C LYS A 202 26.94 6.25 4.21
N ALA A 203 27.47 7.16 5.01
CA ALA A 203 27.14 8.59 5.00
C ALA A 203 28.32 9.43 5.47
N ILE A 204 28.48 10.61 4.88
CA ILE A 204 29.47 11.62 5.30
C ILE A 204 28.79 12.76 6.07
N THR A 205 29.50 13.36 7.01
CA THR A 205 28.94 14.39 7.93
C THR A 205 29.65 15.74 7.87
N ASN A 206 30.63 15.91 6.98
CA ASN A 206 31.38 17.14 6.83
C ASN A 206 30.46 18.34 6.52
N VAL A 207 30.62 19.40 7.31
CA VAL A 207 29.83 20.64 7.25
C VAL A 207 30.29 21.49 6.07
N PHE A 208 31.60 21.57 5.83
CA PHE A 208 32.16 22.29 4.69
C PHE A 208 31.68 21.70 3.37
N ILE A 209 31.71 20.36 3.23
CA ILE A 209 31.19 19.67 2.05
C ILE A 209 29.72 20.04 1.82
N THR A 210 28.88 20.00 2.87
CA THR A 210 27.46 20.40 2.75
C THR A 210 27.31 21.84 2.24
N LYS A 211 28.06 22.79 2.81
CA LYS A 211 27.98 24.22 2.45
C LYS A 211 28.47 24.45 1.01
N ALA A 212 29.63 23.94 0.66
CA ALA A 212 30.25 24.09 -0.65
C ALA A 212 29.37 23.47 -1.76
N MET A 213 28.81 22.28 -1.52
CA MET A 213 27.90 21.64 -2.47
C MET A 213 26.58 22.40 -2.59
N THR A 214 26.01 22.88 -1.49
CA THR A 214 24.76 23.65 -1.53
C THR A 214 24.90 24.93 -2.35
N GLU A 215 25.98 25.68 -2.13
CA GLU A 215 26.27 26.92 -2.88
C GLU A 215 26.48 26.62 -4.36
N PHE A 216 27.29 25.60 -4.66
CA PHE A 216 27.57 25.20 -6.04
C PHE A 216 26.30 24.73 -6.78
N PHE A 217 25.47 23.90 -6.15
CA PHE A 217 24.22 23.43 -6.74
C PHE A 217 23.24 24.57 -6.99
N LYS A 218 23.10 25.51 -6.03
CA LYS A 218 22.25 26.69 -6.21
C LYS A 218 22.70 27.52 -7.40
N HIS A 219 23.99 27.85 -7.48
CA HIS A 219 24.54 28.62 -8.58
C HIS A 219 24.36 27.91 -9.93
N SER A 220 24.67 26.61 -9.98
CA SER A 220 24.55 25.81 -11.21
C SER A 220 23.09 25.72 -11.70
N LEU A 221 22.14 25.54 -10.77
CA LEU A 221 20.71 25.50 -11.10
C LEU A 221 20.19 26.88 -11.54
N GLU A 222 20.68 27.98 -10.94
CA GLU A 222 20.34 29.34 -11.37
C GLU A 222 20.81 29.61 -12.79
N VAL A 223 22.07 29.26 -13.11
CA VAL A 223 22.62 29.37 -14.46
C VAL A 223 21.79 28.53 -15.44
N TYR A 224 21.53 27.27 -15.10
CA TYR A 224 20.77 26.37 -15.95
C TYR A 224 19.34 26.87 -16.24
N PHE A 225 18.63 27.36 -15.22
CA PHE A 225 17.28 27.89 -15.39
C PHE A 225 17.24 29.23 -16.14
N ALA A 226 18.30 30.04 -16.02
CA ALA A 226 18.43 31.28 -16.77
C ALA A 226 18.71 31.02 -18.26
N GLU A 227 19.58 30.06 -18.58
CA GLU A 227 19.93 29.69 -19.96
C GLU A 227 18.81 28.91 -20.67
N ASN A 228 18.04 28.11 -19.92
CA ASN A 228 17.03 27.21 -20.47
C ASN A 228 15.62 27.48 -19.89
N PRO A 229 15.01 28.65 -20.18
CA PRO A 229 13.72 29.02 -19.58
C PRO A 229 12.59 28.07 -19.95
N LEU A 230 12.57 27.51 -21.17
CA LEU A 230 11.58 26.54 -21.61
C LEU A 230 11.64 25.24 -20.80
N MET A 231 12.85 24.77 -20.47
CA MET A 231 13.04 23.55 -19.67
C MET A 231 12.71 23.81 -18.21
N ALA A 232 13.11 24.96 -17.67
CA ALA A 232 12.77 25.38 -16.31
C ALA A 232 11.24 25.44 -16.11
N ASP A 233 10.49 25.96 -17.09
CA ASP A 233 9.03 26.01 -17.04
C ASP A 233 8.39 24.61 -17.03
N LYS A 234 8.90 23.69 -17.85
CA LYS A 234 8.46 22.28 -17.85
C LYS A 234 8.72 21.60 -16.51
N ILE A 235 9.93 21.75 -15.97
CA ILE A 235 10.30 21.20 -14.65
C ILE A 235 9.35 21.74 -13.57
N CYS A 236 9.19 23.06 -13.52
CA CYS A 236 8.35 23.73 -12.52
C CYS A 236 6.89 23.26 -12.62
N SER A 237 6.35 23.16 -13.83
CA SER A 237 4.97 22.72 -14.05
C SER A 237 4.76 21.28 -13.60
N GLN A 238 5.70 20.39 -13.91
CA GLN A 238 5.63 18.98 -13.48
C GLN A 238 5.71 18.85 -11.95
N VAL A 239 6.63 19.56 -11.30
CA VAL A 239 6.77 19.54 -9.83
C VAL A 239 5.49 20.07 -9.15
N LEU A 240 4.84 21.09 -9.71
CA LEU A 240 3.57 21.60 -9.19
C LEU A 240 2.42 20.58 -9.35
N ILE A 241 2.40 19.79 -10.43
CA ILE A 241 1.44 18.69 -10.60
C ILE A 241 1.63 17.66 -9.48
N ASN A 242 2.85 17.20 -9.25
CA ASN A 242 3.16 16.22 -8.21
C ASN A 242 2.79 16.73 -6.82
N LYS A 243 3.12 18.00 -6.54
CA LYS A 243 2.76 18.68 -5.30
C LYS A 243 1.24 18.67 -5.07
N ARG A 244 0.45 19.07 -6.06
CA ARG A 244 -1.02 19.12 -5.95
C ARG A 244 -1.64 17.73 -5.77
N ALA A 245 -1.09 16.72 -6.45
CA ALA A 245 -1.49 15.33 -6.27
C ALA A 245 -1.23 14.85 -4.83
N ARG A 246 -0.05 15.17 -4.26
CA ARG A 246 0.28 14.87 -2.86
C ARG A 246 -0.67 15.56 -1.90
N GLU A 247 -0.87 16.88 -2.02
CA GLU A 247 -1.74 17.65 -1.11
C GLU A 247 -3.19 17.16 -1.14
N SER A 248 -3.73 16.87 -2.32
CA SER A 248 -5.08 16.31 -2.47
C SER A 248 -5.19 14.96 -1.74
N SER A 249 -4.21 14.08 -1.95
CA SER A 249 -4.15 12.77 -1.28
C SER A 249 -4.01 12.89 0.24
N GLU A 250 -3.20 13.83 0.73
CA GLU A 250 -3.04 14.06 2.17
C GLU A 250 -4.28 14.66 2.83
N SER A 251 -4.93 15.61 2.16
CA SER A 251 -6.20 16.21 2.60
C SER A 251 -7.30 15.16 2.69
N MET A 252 -7.43 14.32 1.66
CA MET A 252 -8.40 13.21 1.64
C MET A 252 -8.17 12.25 2.81
N LYS A 253 -6.91 11.84 3.04
CA LYS A 253 -6.53 10.98 4.17
C LYS A 253 -6.81 11.62 5.53
N MET A 254 -6.56 12.92 5.69
CA MET A 254 -6.85 13.66 6.92
C MET A 254 -8.35 13.76 7.19
N THR A 255 -9.15 14.10 6.17
CA THR A 255 -10.61 14.13 6.28
C THR A 255 -11.14 12.74 6.66
N THR A 256 -10.63 11.68 6.06
CA THR A 256 -11.00 10.31 6.43
C THR A 256 -10.58 9.97 7.86
N LYS A 257 -9.38 10.35 8.29
CA LYS A 257 -8.96 10.17 9.70
C LYS A 257 -9.94 10.82 10.65
N ILE A 258 -10.26 12.10 10.42
CA ILE A 258 -11.22 12.85 11.22
C ILE A 258 -12.57 12.14 11.23
N LYS A 259 -13.10 11.74 10.06
CA LYS A 259 -14.36 10.97 9.95
C LYS A 259 -14.34 9.67 10.76
N LEU A 260 -13.21 8.98 10.83
CA LEU A 260 -13.06 7.69 11.52
C LEU A 260 -12.67 7.82 13.00
N SER A 261 -12.15 8.98 13.44
CA SER A 261 -11.60 9.17 14.79
C SER A 261 -12.54 9.91 15.74
N VAL A 262 -13.74 10.36 15.32
CA VAL A 262 -14.67 11.06 16.23
C VAL A 262 -15.31 10.07 17.22
N PRO A 263 -15.05 10.17 18.53
CA PRO A 263 -15.68 9.35 19.57
C PRO A 263 -16.80 10.13 20.28
N LEU A 264 -17.67 10.81 19.51
CA LEU A 264 -18.85 11.50 20.05
C LEU A 264 -20.08 10.83 19.46
N ASP A 265 -20.81 10.13 20.32
CA ASP A 265 -22.04 9.38 20.07
C ASP A 265 -22.19 8.84 18.65
N ILE A 266 -21.75 7.60 18.44
CA ILE A 266 -21.97 6.84 17.19
C ILE A 266 -23.46 6.88 16.79
N SER A 267 -24.36 7.00 17.76
CA SER A 267 -25.81 7.17 17.56
C SER A 267 -26.23 8.47 16.85
N ASN A 268 -25.41 9.53 16.92
CA ASN A 268 -25.67 10.83 16.26
C ASN A 268 -24.84 11.04 14.99
N SER A 269 -23.76 10.29 14.82
CA SER A 269 -22.81 10.46 13.70
C SER A 269 -23.04 9.49 12.53
N VAL A 270 -23.82 8.43 12.74
CA VAL A 270 -24.21 7.48 11.70
C VAL A 270 -25.72 7.53 11.50
N ASP A 271 -26.12 7.88 10.28
CA ASP A 271 -27.53 8.02 9.92
C ASP A 271 -28.27 6.68 10.09
N LYS A 272 -29.42 6.71 10.77
CA LYS A 272 -30.30 5.54 11.03
C LYS A 272 -29.68 4.36 11.79
N PHE A 273 -28.49 4.50 12.36
CA PHE A 273 -27.96 3.50 13.28
C PHE A 273 -28.78 3.45 14.57
N VAL A 274 -29.20 2.25 14.97
CA VAL A 274 -29.98 2.03 16.18
C VAL A 274 -29.12 1.23 17.18
N ASN A 275 -28.58 1.94 18.16
CA ASN A 275 -27.69 1.35 19.18
C ASN A 275 -28.44 0.46 20.19
N CYS A 276 -27.71 -0.41 20.91
CA CYS A 276 -28.20 -1.16 22.07
C CYS A 276 -27.86 -0.44 23.39
N ARG A 277 -28.49 -0.85 24.49
CA ARG A 277 -28.28 -0.23 25.82
C ARG A 277 -27.03 -0.74 26.52
N SER A 278 -26.71 -2.02 26.36
CA SER A 278 -25.53 -2.65 26.94
C SER A 278 -24.25 -2.06 26.34
N LYS A 279 -23.23 -1.94 27.19
CA LYS A 279 -21.86 -1.58 26.80
C LYS A 279 -20.91 -2.78 26.85
N ASP A 280 -21.40 -3.95 27.29
CA ASP A 280 -20.62 -5.17 27.42
C ASP A 280 -20.36 -5.80 26.04
N PRO A 281 -19.11 -5.77 25.52
CA PRO A 281 -18.80 -6.28 24.20
C PRO A 281 -19.05 -7.78 24.05
N GLU A 282 -19.06 -8.56 25.14
CA GLU A 282 -19.28 -10.02 25.07
C GLU A 282 -20.73 -10.39 24.78
N ARG A 283 -21.67 -9.50 25.08
CA ARG A 283 -23.11 -9.73 24.88
C ARG A 283 -23.67 -8.97 23.70
N CYS A 284 -23.04 -7.87 23.29
CA CYS A 284 -23.52 -7.02 22.22
C CYS A 284 -23.46 -7.70 20.84
N GLU A 285 -24.53 -7.55 20.08
CA GLU A 285 -24.68 -8.07 18.72
C GLU A 285 -25.04 -6.93 17.77
N LEU A 286 -24.46 -6.93 16.58
CA LEU A 286 -24.76 -5.97 15.52
C LEU A 286 -25.46 -6.67 14.35
N TYR A 287 -26.66 -6.22 14.00
CA TYR A 287 -27.37 -6.64 12.80
C TYR A 287 -27.15 -5.63 11.68
N ILE A 288 -26.65 -6.10 10.55
CA ILE A 288 -26.55 -5.32 9.31
C ILE A 288 -27.73 -5.74 8.44
N VAL A 289 -28.69 -4.82 8.22
CA VAL A 289 -29.96 -5.11 7.54
C VAL A 289 -30.06 -4.43 6.18
N GLU A 290 -30.85 -5.03 5.30
CA GLU A 290 -31.11 -4.52 3.95
C GLU A 290 -32.19 -3.43 3.94
N GLY A 291 -31.76 -2.18 3.71
CA GLY A 291 -32.65 -1.04 3.56
C GLY A 291 -33.40 -0.61 4.82
N ASP A 292 -34.22 0.43 4.67
CA ASP A 292 -35.00 1.02 5.75
C ASP A 292 -36.26 0.20 6.10
N SER A 293 -36.70 -0.63 5.16
CA SER A 293 -37.86 -1.53 5.34
C SER A 293 -37.55 -2.58 6.41
N ALA A 294 -36.46 -3.34 6.22
CA ALA A 294 -36.01 -4.31 7.21
C ALA A 294 -35.61 -3.66 8.54
N LEU A 295 -35.04 -2.45 8.51
CA LEU A 295 -34.71 -1.70 9.74
C LEU A 295 -35.91 -1.54 10.67
N SER A 296 -37.06 -1.17 10.12
CA SER A 296 -38.25 -0.88 10.92
C SER A 296 -38.75 -2.13 11.63
N SER A 297 -38.86 -3.23 10.90
CA SER A 297 -39.33 -4.52 11.42
C SER A 297 -38.32 -5.11 12.42
N CYS A 298 -37.02 -5.11 12.10
CA CYS A 298 -35.99 -5.61 13.01
C CYS A 298 -35.86 -4.75 14.28
N LYS A 299 -36.07 -3.44 14.19
CA LYS A 299 -36.03 -2.53 15.35
C LYS A 299 -37.12 -2.85 16.36
N LEU A 300 -38.29 -3.27 15.90
CA LEU A 300 -39.40 -3.70 16.76
C LEU A 300 -39.18 -5.11 17.32
N ALA A 301 -38.59 -6.02 16.53
CA ALA A 301 -38.36 -7.41 16.92
C ALA A 301 -37.18 -7.62 17.88
N ARG A 302 -36.16 -6.74 17.84
CA ARG A 302 -34.90 -6.92 18.57
C ARG A 302 -35.08 -6.85 20.09
N ASN A 303 -34.16 -7.50 20.79
CA ASN A 303 -33.90 -7.16 22.18
C ASN A 303 -32.96 -5.94 22.25
N ALA A 304 -33.53 -4.77 22.55
CA ALA A 304 -32.81 -3.50 22.60
C ALA A 304 -31.69 -3.43 23.67
N GLU A 305 -31.67 -4.39 24.61
CA GLU A 305 -30.64 -4.45 25.64
C GLU A 305 -29.26 -4.76 25.04
N PHE A 306 -29.17 -5.70 24.08
CA PHE A 306 -27.87 -6.14 23.55
C PHE A 306 -27.78 -6.19 22.02
N GLN A 307 -28.89 -6.01 21.27
CA GLN A 307 -28.86 -6.08 19.81
C GLN A 307 -28.94 -4.68 19.22
N ALA A 308 -27.94 -4.27 18.44
CA ALA A 308 -27.90 -3.04 17.66
C ALA A 308 -28.22 -3.34 16.18
N ILE A 309 -28.67 -2.33 15.43
CA ILE A 309 -29.05 -2.47 14.01
C ILE A 309 -28.47 -1.32 13.19
N ILE A 310 -27.89 -1.62 12.04
CA ILE A 310 -27.48 -0.65 11.02
C ILE A 310 -28.08 -1.05 9.66
N PRO A 311 -28.81 -0.14 8.98
CA PRO A 311 -29.28 -0.38 7.63
C PRO A 311 -28.18 -0.12 6.60
N VAL A 312 -28.21 -0.88 5.50
CA VAL A 312 -27.40 -0.63 4.31
C VAL A 312 -28.34 -0.20 3.18
N ARG A 313 -28.05 0.95 2.56
CA ARG A 313 -28.90 1.53 1.51
C ARG A 313 -28.34 1.21 0.12
N GLY A 314 -29.11 0.47 -0.68
CA GLY A 314 -28.72 0.09 -2.04
C GLY A 314 -27.52 -0.86 -2.09
N LYS A 315 -27.02 -1.11 -3.30
CA LYS A 315 -25.89 -2.02 -3.53
C LYS A 315 -24.60 -1.39 -3.02
N THR A 316 -23.91 -2.06 -2.11
CA THR A 316 -22.64 -1.59 -1.55
C THR A 316 -21.53 -1.56 -2.60
N LEU A 317 -20.52 -0.71 -2.38
CA LEU A 317 -19.37 -0.64 -3.27
C LEU A 317 -18.58 -1.95 -3.23
N ASN A 318 -18.28 -2.52 -4.41
CA ASN A 318 -17.34 -3.63 -4.49
C ASN A 318 -15.94 -3.17 -4.07
N CYS A 319 -15.58 -3.52 -2.84
CA CYS A 319 -14.31 -3.14 -2.24
C CYS A 319 -13.13 -3.85 -2.91
N LEU A 320 -13.32 -5.04 -3.52
CA LEU A 320 -12.23 -5.80 -4.13
C LEU A 320 -11.59 -5.08 -5.32
N LYS A 321 -12.39 -4.39 -6.13
CA LYS A 321 -11.91 -3.62 -7.30
C LYS A 321 -11.51 -2.18 -6.99
N SER A 322 -11.92 -1.68 -5.82
CA SER A 322 -11.84 -0.25 -5.53
C SER A 322 -10.54 0.09 -4.81
N THR A 323 -9.92 1.21 -5.19
CA THR A 323 -8.80 1.78 -4.43
C THR A 323 -9.26 2.17 -3.03
N TYR A 324 -8.35 2.17 -2.05
CA TYR A 324 -8.67 2.56 -0.68
C TYR A 324 -9.32 3.95 -0.60
N ASP A 325 -8.87 4.91 -1.41
CA ASP A 325 -9.45 6.25 -1.45
C ASP A 325 -10.93 6.23 -1.88
N LYS A 326 -11.27 5.42 -2.89
CA LYS A 326 -12.66 5.27 -3.35
C LYS A 326 -13.52 4.57 -2.28
N ILE A 327 -12.98 3.55 -1.62
CA ILE A 327 -13.67 2.86 -0.51
C ILE A 327 -13.97 3.83 0.63
N LEU A 328 -12.99 4.64 1.02
CA LEU A 328 -13.10 5.59 2.13
C LEU A 328 -13.90 6.85 1.80
N SER A 329 -14.21 7.07 0.52
CA SER A 329 -15.14 8.11 0.07
C SER A 329 -16.61 7.66 0.14
N ASN A 330 -16.87 6.35 0.26
CA ASN A 330 -18.22 5.81 0.33
C ASN A 330 -18.77 5.89 1.76
N ASP A 331 -19.82 6.68 1.95
CA ASP A 331 -20.39 6.93 3.28
C ASP A 331 -20.96 5.65 3.93
N ILE A 332 -21.53 4.71 3.16
CA ILE A 332 -22.05 3.44 3.71
C ILE A 332 -20.93 2.60 4.32
N ILE A 333 -19.80 2.47 3.62
CA ILE A 333 -18.65 1.70 4.12
C ILE A 333 -18.04 2.40 5.33
N VAL A 334 -17.87 3.72 5.26
CA VAL A 334 -17.34 4.52 6.38
C VAL A 334 -18.22 4.39 7.62
N ASP A 335 -19.54 4.42 7.44
CA ASP A 335 -20.50 4.29 8.55
C ASP A 335 -20.49 2.89 9.16
N LEU A 336 -20.39 1.83 8.35
CA LEU A 336 -20.19 0.46 8.84
C LEU A 336 -18.88 0.34 9.64
N LEU A 337 -17.77 0.92 9.15
CA LEU A 337 -16.48 0.92 9.85
C LEU A 337 -16.54 1.68 11.19
N LYS A 338 -17.21 2.84 11.23
CA LYS A 338 -17.44 3.58 12.47
C LYS A 338 -18.24 2.77 13.48
N VAL A 339 -19.32 2.10 13.05
CA VAL A 339 -20.15 1.29 13.94
C VAL A 339 -19.36 0.10 14.49
N LEU A 340 -18.55 -0.57 13.66
CA LEU A 340 -17.67 -1.66 14.11
C LEU A 340 -16.63 -1.18 15.11
N GLY A 341 -16.05 0.00 14.91
CA GLY A 341 -15.20 0.69 15.89
C GLY A 341 -13.81 0.09 16.11
N CYS A 342 -13.40 -0.88 15.30
CA CYS A 342 -12.14 -1.61 15.46
C CYS A 342 -11.01 -1.14 14.52
N GLY A 343 -11.18 -0.05 13.78
CA GLY A 343 -10.17 0.44 12.82
C GLY A 343 -10.21 -0.29 11.46
N ILE A 344 -9.10 -0.32 10.72
CA ILE A 344 -8.97 -1.06 9.44
C ILE A 344 -7.62 -1.78 9.34
N GLU A 345 -7.62 -2.95 8.70
CA GLU A 345 -6.41 -3.74 8.40
C GLU A 345 -5.89 -3.37 7.00
N ILE A 346 -4.78 -2.63 6.93
CA ILE A 346 -4.14 -2.31 5.64
C ILE A 346 -2.97 -3.28 5.43
N LYS A 347 -3.09 -4.20 4.46
CA LYS A 347 -1.95 -5.01 4.00
C LYS A 347 -1.00 -4.11 3.18
N GLY A 348 0.24 -3.89 3.65
CA GLY A 348 1.32 -3.34 2.81
C GLY A 348 1.83 -1.92 3.09
N GLY A 349 1.52 -1.28 4.23
CA GLY A 349 2.21 -0.04 4.60
C GLY A 349 1.68 0.62 5.84
N LYS A 350 2.58 1.13 6.69
CA LYS A 350 2.26 2.01 7.83
C LYS A 350 1.65 3.32 7.30
N SER A 351 0.35 3.34 7.05
CA SER A 351 -0.36 4.60 6.84
C SER A 351 -0.51 5.26 8.21
N LYS A 352 0.47 6.09 8.61
CA LYS A 352 0.52 6.83 9.90
C LYS A 352 -0.73 7.68 10.24
N LYS A 353 -1.79 7.65 9.42
CA LYS A 353 -2.95 8.53 9.49
C LYS A 353 -4.33 7.81 9.54
N LEU A 354 -4.44 6.48 9.46
CA LEU A 354 -5.74 5.78 9.69
C LEU A 354 -5.71 5.05 11.04
N PRO A 355 -6.85 4.88 11.76
CA PRO A 355 -6.87 4.11 12.99
C PRO A 355 -6.51 2.66 12.68
N GLU A 356 -5.35 2.24 13.20
CA GLU A 356 -4.84 0.88 13.07
C GLU A 356 -5.85 -0.10 13.66
N PHE A 357 -6.01 -1.24 13.00
CA PHE A 357 -6.94 -2.26 13.46
C PHE A 357 -6.61 -2.71 14.88
N ASN A 358 -7.61 -2.68 15.75
CA ASN A 358 -7.53 -3.19 17.11
C ASN A 358 -8.79 -3.98 17.45
N ILE A 359 -8.63 -5.31 17.56
CA ILE A 359 -9.72 -6.21 17.91
C ILE A 359 -10.31 -5.92 19.29
N ASN A 360 -9.51 -5.43 20.24
CA ASN A 360 -9.99 -5.10 21.59
C ASN A 360 -10.89 -3.87 21.63
N ALA A 361 -10.88 -3.05 20.56
CA ALA A 361 -11.80 -1.93 20.41
C ALA A 361 -13.15 -2.34 19.79
N LEU A 362 -13.28 -3.59 19.31
CA LEU A 362 -14.52 -4.10 18.75
C LEU A 362 -15.62 -4.13 19.82
N ARG A 363 -16.73 -3.45 19.54
CA ARG A 363 -17.89 -3.35 20.47
C ARG A 363 -18.84 -4.54 20.41
N TRP A 364 -18.66 -5.45 19.46
CA TRP A 364 -19.65 -6.46 19.09
C TRP A 364 -19.07 -7.87 19.21
N ASN A 365 -19.76 -8.74 19.93
CA ASN A 365 -19.42 -10.16 19.97
C ASN A 365 -19.78 -10.86 18.66
N LYS A 366 -20.93 -10.48 18.08
CA LYS A 366 -21.43 -11.04 16.82
C LYS A 366 -21.81 -9.93 15.86
N ILE A 367 -21.36 -10.07 14.63
CA ILE A 367 -21.75 -9.25 13.48
C ILE A 367 -22.62 -10.14 12.60
N ILE A 368 -23.90 -9.83 12.51
CA ILE A 368 -24.91 -10.67 11.86
C ILE A 368 -25.40 -9.93 10.62
N ILE A 369 -25.18 -10.53 9.45
CA ILE A 369 -25.70 -10.04 8.17
C ILE A 369 -27.11 -10.61 8.00
N CYS A 370 -28.10 -9.73 7.93
CA CYS A 370 -29.51 -10.09 7.83
C CYS A 370 -30.11 -9.43 6.59
N THR A 371 -30.04 -10.13 5.47
CA THR A 371 -30.53 -9.70 4.16
C THR A 371 -31.70 -10.58 3.74
N ASP A 372 -32.46 -10.13 2.74
CA ASP A 372 -33.52 -10.96 2.18
C ASP A 372 -32.96 -12.20 1.45
N ALA A 373 -33.83 -13.18 1.26
CA ALA A 373 -33.54 -14.45 0.58
C ALA A 373 -33.84 -14.34 -0.93
N ASP A 374 -33.48 -13.21 -1.53
CA ASP A 374 -33.68 -12.87 -2.94
C ASP A 374 -32.35 -12.45 -3.62
N GLU A 375 -32.41 -12.18 -4.91
CA GLU A 375 -31.23 -11.85 -5.73
C GLU A 375 -30.45 -10.62 -5.22
N ASP A 376 -31.16 -9.59 -4.78
CA ASP A 376 -30.56 -8.36 -4.27
C ASP A 376 -29.93 -8.57 -2.88
N GLY A 377 -30.62 -9.31 -2.00
CA GLY A 377 -30.11 -9.68 -0.68
C GLY A 377 -28.86 -10.55 -0.77
N TYR A 378 -28.81 -11.54 -1.68
CA TYR A 378 -27.59 -12.33 -1.93
C TYR A 378 -26.44 -11.46 -2.44
N GLN A 379 -26.72 -10.45 -3.28
CA GLN A 379 -25.70 -9.53 -3.76
C GLN A 379 -25.15 -8.64 -2.65
N ILE A 380 -26.02 -8.04 -1.82
CA ILE A 380 -25.61 -7.20 -0.69
C ILE A 380 -24.79 -8.00 0.32
N ARG A 381 -25.24 -9.22 0.64
CA ARG A 381 -24.53 -10.18 1.50
C ARG A 381 -23.12 -10.44 1.00
N THR A 382 -22.96 -10.72 -0.30
CA THR A 382 -21.67 -10.95 -0.94
C THR A 382 -20.75 -9.73 -0.84
N LEU A 383 -21.28 -8.53 -1.08
CA LEU A 383 -20.50 -7.29 -1.04
C LEU A 383 -20.07 -6.90 0.39
N ILE A 384 -20.93 -7.11 1.40
CA ILE A 384 -20.57 -6.91 2.81
C ILE A 384 -19.49 -7.91 3.23
N MET A 385 -19.62 -9.18 2.86
CA MET A 385 -18.59 -10.19 3.11
C MET A 385 -17.25 -9.81 2.47
N THR A 386 -17.28 -9.26 1.26
CA THR A 386 -16.09 -8.78 0.54
C THR A 386 -15.43 -7.60 1.24
N MET A 387 -16.22 -6.65 1.75
CA MET A 387 -15.72 -5.54 2.55
C MET A 387 -15.03 -6.06 3.81
N LEU A 388 -15.67 -6.97 4.55
CA LEU A 388 -15.10 -7.58 5.76
C LEU A 388 -13.82 -8.35 5.43
N TYR A 389 -13.81 -9.15 4.37
CA TYR A 389 -12.62 -9.90 3.94
C TYR A 389 -11.45 -8.97 3.56
N ARG A 390 -11.71 -7.88 2.84
CA ARG A 390 -10.64 -6.96 2.39
C ARG A 390 -10.13 -6.03 3.48
N LEU A 391 -11.03 -5.51 4.32
CA LEU A 391 -10.70 -4.44 5.27
C LEU A 391 -10.53 -4.94 6.71
N LEU A 392 -11.16 -6.05 7.08
CA LEU A 392 -11.25 -6.59 8.44
C LEU A 392 -11.18 -8.14 8.46
N PRO A 393 -10.23 -8.78 7.75
CA PRO A 393 -10.19 -10.23 7.64
C PRO A 393 -10.08 -10.94 8.99
N THR A 394 -9.52 -10.29 10.02
CA THR A 394 -9.45 -10.85 11.38
C THR A 394 -10.82 -11.13 11.97
N LEU A 395 -11.85 -10.34 11.66
CA LEU A 395 -13.20 -10.60 12.18
C LEU A 395 -13.78 -11.93 11.67
N ILE A 396 -13.44 -12.30 10.44
CA ILE A 396 -13.80 -13.60 9.86
C ILE A 396 -12.96 -14.70 10.51
N ARG A 397 -11.64 -14.48 10.70
CA ARG A 397 -10.74 -15.47 11.33
C ARG A 397 -11.13 -15.81 12.77
N GLU A 398 -11.51 -14.81 13.56
CA GLU A 398 -12.04 -14.98 14.92
C GLU A 398 -13.48 -15.54 14.95
N GLY A 399 -14.08 -15.72 13.76
CA GLY A 399 -15.43 -16.25 13.59
C GLY A 399 -16.49 -15.39 14.28
N ARG A 400 -16.35 -14.06 14.19
CA ARG A 400 -17.29 -13.06 14.75
C ARG A 400 -18.41 -12.71 13.76
N VAL A 401 -18.32 -13.18 12.52
CA VAL A 401 -19.25 -12.87 11.42
C VAL A 401 -20.23 -14.01 11.18
N PHE A 402 -21.51 -13.67 11.08
CA PHE A 402 -22.62 -14.61 10.93
C PHE A 402 -23.59 -14.11 9.85
N ILE A 403 -24.33 -15.03 9.25
CA ILE A 403 -25.50 -14.73 8.41
C ILE A 403 -26.74 -15.23 9.16
N ALA A 404 -27.78 -14.40 9.25
CA ALA A 404 -29.06 -14.82 9.80
C ALA A 404 -29.86 -15.61 8.75
N GLU A 405 -30.44 -16.72 9.17
CA GLU A 405 -31.43 -17.43 8.36
C GLU A 405 -32.83 -17.00 8.77
N THR A 406 -33.67 -16.74 7.77
CA THR A 406 -35.08 -16.37 7.94
C THR A 406 -35.96 -17.54 7.47
N PRO A 407 -37.10 -17.78 8.13
CA PRO A 407 -38.03 -18.81 7.67
C PRO A 407 -38.70 -18.38 6.37
N LEU A 408 -38.79 -19.30 5.41
CA LEU A 408 -39.51 -19.08 4.14
C LEU A 408 -41.02 -19.21 4.32
N TYR A 409 -41.46 -20.06 5.24
CA TYR A 409 -42.87 -20.36 5.46
C TYR A 409 -43.27 -20.25 6.92
N GLU A 410 -44.44 -19.68 7.14
CA GLU A 410 -45.17 -19.68 8.40
C GLU A 410 -46.40 -20.58 8.27
N ILE A 411 -46.49 -21.59 9.13
CA ILE A 411 -47.56 -22.58 9.15
C ILE A 411 -48.35 -22.39 10.44
N ASN A 412 -49.54 -21.81 10.30
CA ASN A 412 -50.42 -21.49 11.41
C ASN A 412 -51.45 -22.59 11.61
N THR A 413 -51.49 -23.14 12.82
CA THR A 413 -52.54 -24.06 13.28
C THR A 413 -53.36 -23.37 14.38
N LYS A 414 -54.48 -23.98 14.79
CA LYS A 414 -55.31 -23.43 15.87
C LYS A 414 -54.54 -23.25 17.19
N ASP A 415 -53.56 -24.12 17.46
CA ASP A 415 -52.89 -24.20 18.75
C ASP A 415 -51.47 -23.61 18.74
N LYS A 416 -50.81 -23.59 17.57
CA LYS A 416 -49.40 -23.17 17.44
C LYS A 416 -49.04 -22.67 16.05
N THR A 417 -48.05 -21.80 16.00
CA THR A 417 -47.36 -21.35 14.78
C THR A 417 -46.03 -22.09 14.63
N LEU A 418 -45.81 -22.70 13.47
CA LEU A 418 -44.59 -23.42 13.10
C LEU A 418 -43.91 -22.69 11.94
N PHE A 419 -42.59 -22.81 11.85
CA PHE A 419 -41.79 -22.13 10.83
C PHE A 419 -40.94 -23.14 10.06
N ALA A 420 -40.89 -23.00 8.74
CA ALA A 420 -40.05 -23.80 7.87
C ALA A 420 -39.07 -22.91 7.10
N TYR A 421 -37.81 -23.34 7.02
CA TYR A 421 -36.72 -22.61 6.37
C TYR A 421 -36.46 -23.09 4.94
N ASP A 422 -36.94 -24.28 4.60
CA ASP A 422 -36.88 -24.83 3.25
C ASP A 422 -38.17 -25.62 2.93
N ASP A 423 -38.34 -25.98 1.66
CA ASP A 423 -39.50 -26.76 1.21
C ASP A 423 -39.57 -28.15 1.82
N ARG A 424 -38.43 -28.74 2.19
CA ARG A 424 -38.37 -30.07 2.78
C ARG A 424 -38.89 -30.05 4.21
N GLU A 425 -38.44 -29.09 5.02
CA GLU A 425 -38.91 -28.83 6.37
C GLU A 425 -40.41 -28.48 6.36
N LYS A 426 -40.86 -27.71 5.36
CA LYS A 426 -42.29 -27.43 5.15
C LYS A 426 -43.08 -28.73 4.96
N SER A 427 -42.67 -29.59 4.02
CA SER A 427 -43.34 -30.87 3.77
C SER A 427 -43.35 -31.76 5.02
N GLN A 428 -42.22 -31.88 5.73
CA GLN A 428 -42.13 -32.65 6.97
C GLN A 428 -43.06 -32.13 8.06
N ILE A 429 -43.16 -30.81 8.21
CA ILE A 429 -44.08 -30.19 9.18
C ILE A 429 -45.52 -30.51 8.78
N ILE A 430 -45.89 -30.35 7.51
CA ILE A 430 -47.24 -30.67 7.02
C ILE A 430 -47.58 -32.15 7.25
N ASP A 431 -46.68 -33.06 6.90
CA ASP A 431 -46.87 -34.50 7.12
C ASP A 431 -47.07 -34.83 8.60
N SER A 432 -46.35 -34.14 9.50
CA SER A 432 -46.48 -34.30 10.95
C SER A 432 -47.79 -33.76 11.53
N LEU A 433 -48.46 -32.85 10.81
CA LEU A 433 -49.73 -32.25 11.24
C LEU A 433 -50.94 -33.14 10.92
N GLY A 434 -50.82 -34.07 9.95
CA GLY A 434 -51.90 -34.94 9.52
C GLY A 434 -53.14 -34.15 9.07
N ASP A 435 -54.32 -34.56 9.53
CA ASP A 435 -55.61 -33.93 9.16
C ASP A 435 -55.92 -32.60 9.87
N LYS A 436 -54.97 -32.05 10.63
CA LYS A 436 -55.18 -30.76 11.31
C LYS A 436 -55.32 -29.64 10.28
N LYS A 437 -56.32 -28.77 10.46
CA LYS A 437 -56.45 -27.55 9.63
C LYS A 437 -55.28 -26.61 9.90
N TYR A 438 -54.62 -26.16 8.85
CA TYR A 438 -53.53 -25.19 8.89
C TYR A 438 -53.68 -24.15 7.77
N THR A 439 -53.03 -23.01 7.93
CA THR A 439 -52.81 -22.01 6.87
C THR A 439 -51.31 -21.85 6.66
N ILE A 440 -50.89 -21.65 5.41
CA ILE A 440 -49.49 -21.44 5.05
C ILE A 440 -49.36 -20.02 4.49
N GLN A 441 -48.39 -19.28 5.01
CA GLN A 441 -47.99 -17.98 4.50
C GLN A 441 -46.51 -18.03 4.11
N ARG A 442 -46.18 -17.54 2.91
CA ARG A 442 -44.79 -17.42 2.45
C ARG A 442 -44.28 -16.04 2.80
N SER A 443 -43.11 -15.96 3.44
CA SER A 443 -42.41 -14.70 3.66
C SER A 443 -41.89 -14.17 2.32
N LYS A 444 -42.19 -12.90 2.01
CA LYS A 444 -41.71 -12.23 0.78
C LYS A 444 -40.48 -11.37 1.01
N GLY A 445 -40.23 -10.97 2.25
CA GLY A 445 -39.09 -10.13 2.63
C GLY A 445 -39.15 -9.73 4.11
N LEU A 446 -38.00 -9.36 4.67
CA LEU A 446 -37.79 -8.98 6.07
C LEU A 446 -38.64 -7.80 6.49
N GLY A 447 -38.88 -6.85 5.58
CA GLY A 447 -39.72 -5.67 5.85
C GLY A 447 -41.20 -5.99 6.04
N GLU A 448 -41.70 -7.04 5.38
CA GLU A 448 -43.12 -7.45 5.46
C GLU A 448 -43.40 -8.46 6.57
N ASN A 449 -42.35 -8.99 7.20
CA ASN A 449 -42.48 -9.94 8.29
C ASN A 449 -42.99 -9.27 9.56
N ASP A 450 -43.89 -9.97 10.25
CA ASP A 450 -44.37 -9.55 11.56
C ASP A 450 -43.21 -9.49 12.58
N PRO A 451 -43.07 -8.39 13.36
CA PRO A 451 -41.99 -8.27 14.33
C PRO A 451 -41.97 -9.36 15.41
N GLU A 452 -43.12 -9.89 15.83
CA GLU A 452 -43.18 -10.97 16.83
C GLU A 452 -42.65 -12.28 16.23
N MET A 453 -43.00 -12.56 14.98
CA MET A 453 -42.43 -13.67 14.22
C MET A 453 -40.90 -13.55 14.11
N MET A 454 -40.40 -12.40 13.68
CA MET A 454 -38.94 -12.20 13.53
C MET A 454 -38.20 -12.26 14.87
N SER A 455 -38.84 -11.78 15.95
CA SER A 455 -38.28 -11.92 17.28
C SER A 455 -38.10 -13.40 17.60
N ARG A 456 -39.14 -14.22 17.42
CA ARG A 456 -39.11 -15.66 17.73
C ARG A 456 -38.22 -16.49 16.82
N THR A 457 -37.98 -16.05 15.59
CA THR A 457 -37.28 -16.86 14.57
C THR A 457 -35.89 -16.34 14.29
N THR A 458 -35.74 -15.12 13.77
CA THR A 458 -34.45 -14.62 13.26
C THR A 458 -33.60 -13.95 14.34
N MET A 459 -34.22 -13.35 15.37
CA MET A 459 -33.50 -12.47 16.31
C MET A 459 -33.29 -13.06 17.71
N HIS A 460 -34.17 -13.92 18.20
CA HIS A 460 -34.08 -14.43 19.56
C HIS A 460 -32.95 -15.48 19.71
N PRO A 461 -31.99 -15.29 20.64
CA PRO A 461 -30.79 -16.12 20.72
C PRO A 461 -31.03 -17.63 20.89
N ALA A 462 -32.12 -18.02 21.54
CA ALA A 462 -32.41 -19.42 21.83
C ALA A 462 -33.05 -20.20 20.66
N THR A 463 -33.61 -19.50 19.68
CA THR A 463 -34.44 -20.12 18.63
C THR A 463 -33.93 -19.85 17.21
N ARG A 464 -33.10 -18.82 17.03
CA ARG A 464 -32.55 -18.47 15.72
C ARG A 464 -31.53 -19.45 15.19
N LYS A 465 -31.49 -19.55 13.86
CA LYS A 465 -30.45 -20.25 13.09
C LYS A 465 -29.49 -19.20 12.51
N LEU A 466 -28.20 -19.37 12.79
CA LEU A 466 -27.13 -18.50 12.28
C LEU A 466 -26.07 -19.34 11.57
N ILE A 467 -25.69 -18.94 10.37
CA ILE A 467 -24.55 -19.52 9.65
C ILE A 467 -23.30 -18.76 10.07
N ARG A 468 -22.39 -19.42 10.78
CA ARG A 468 -21.09 -18.84 11.16
C ARG A 468 -20.13 -18.90 9.98
N ILE A 469 -19.61 -17.74 9.57
CA ILE A 469 -18.57 -17.69 8.54
C ILE A 469 -17.24 -18.09 9.19
N LYS A 470 -16.57 -19.06 8.57
CA LYS A 470 -15.25 -19.53 9.01
C LYS A 470 -14.22 -19.20 7.94
N PRO A 471 -12.96 -18.94 8.34
CA PRO A 471 -11.87 -18.90 7.38
C PRO A 471 -11.67 -20.29 6.78
N GLU A 472 -11.46 -20.34 5.47
CA GLU A 472 -10.95 -21.52 4.75
C GLU A 472 -9.49 -21.25 4.32
N ASP A 473 -8.92 -22.11 3.48
CA ASP A 473 -7.64 -21.86 2.82
C ASP A 473 -7.60 -20.45 2.20
N GLU A 474 -6.57 -19.67 2.57
CA GLU A 474 -6.48 -18.25 2.21
C GLU A 474 -6.39 -18.07 0.68
N GLN A 475 -5.68 -18.99 0.01
CA GLN A 475 -5.52 -18.95 -1.44
C GLN A 475 -6.83 -19.26 -2.15
N SER A 476 -7.48 -20.37 -1.81
CA SER A 476 -8.77 -20.77 -2.39
C SER A 476 -9.85 -19.71 -2.17
N THR A 477 -9.86 -19.09 -0.98
CA THR A 477 -10.77 -17.99 -0.65
C THR A 477 -10.50 -16.76 -1.53
N TYR A 478 -9.24 -16.38 -1.67
CA TYR A 478 -8.83 -15.26 -2.52
C TYR A 478 -9.22 -15.50 -3.98
N ASP A 479 -8.91 -16.68 -4.52
CA ASP A 479 -9.19 -17.05 -5.90
C ASP A 479 -10.70 -16.98 -6.18
N MET A 480 -11.54 -17.46 -5.25
CA MET A 480 -12.99 -17.38 -5.38
C MET A 480 -13.49 -15.93 -5.37
N PHE A 481 -12.99 -15.09 -4.46
CA PHE A 481 -13.32 -13.66 -4.45
C PHE A 481 -12.87 -12.96 -5.74
N ASP A 482 -11.69 -13.27 -6.27
CA ASP A 482 -11.18 -12.67 -7.51
C ASP A 482 -11.99 -13.11 -8.74
N VAL A 483 -12.34 -14.39 -8.85
CA VAL A 483 -13.21 -14.88 -9.93
C VAL A 483 -14.58 -14.19 -9.88
N LEU A 484 -15.23 -14.16 -8.70
CA LEU A 484 -16.59 -13.65 -8.57
C LEU A 484 -16.67 -12.11 -8.59
N LEU A 485 -15.67 -11.41 -8.06
CA LEU A 485 -15.73 -9.97 -7.82
C LEU A 485 -14.53 -9.18 -8.34
N GLY A 486 -13.48 -9.83 -8.82
CA GLY A 486 -12.29 -9.23 -9.43
C GLY A 486 -12.47 -8.87 -10.90
N ASP A 487 -11.37 -8.57 -11.59
CA ASP A 487 -11.40 -8.00 -12.95
C ASP A 487 -11.45 -9.05 -14.07
N ASN A 488 -11.31 -10.33 -13.75
CA ASN A 488 -11.38 -11.42 -14.70
C ASN A 488 -12.83 -11.76 -15.15
N ILE A 489 -13.37 -10.96 -16.07
CA ILE A 489 -14.72 -11.15 -16.61
C ILE A 489 -14.89 -12.52 -17.29
N SER A 490 -13.87 -12.97 -18.03
CA SER A 490 -13.92 -14.25 -18.75
C SER A 490 -13.98 -15.44 -17.79
N GLY A 491 -13.12 -15.45 -16.77
CA GLY A 491 -13.11 -16.49 -15.73
C GLY A 491 -14.44 -16.54 -14.98
N ARG A 492 -15.04 -15.38 -14.68
CA ARG A 492 -16.37 -15.32 -14.07
C ARG A 492 -17.46 -15.94 -14.95
N LYS A 493 -17.47 -15.61 -16.25
CA LYS A 493 -18.45 -16.20 -17.20
C LYS A 493 -18.31 -17.71 -17.28
N GLN A 494 -17.07 -18.20 -17.33
CA GLN A 494 -16.79 -19.63 -17.32
C GLN A 494 -17.31 -20.28 -16.02
N PHE A 495 -17.00 -19.71 -14.87
CA PHE A 495 -17.48 -20.20 -13.57
C PHE A 495 -19.02 -20.30 -13.53
N ILE A 496 -19.72 -19.25 -13.98
CA ILE A 496 -21.19 -19.23 -14.07
C ILE A 496 -21.69 -20.31 -15.03
N SER A 497 -21.05 -20.50 -16.19
CA SER A 497 -21.44 -21.53 -17.15
C SER A 497 -21.28 -22.95 -16.61
N GLU A 498 -20.18 -23.21 -15.88
CA GLU A 498 -19.87 -24.54 -15.35
C GLU A 498 -20.68 -24.88 -14.10
N ASN A 499 -20.97 -23.88 -13.26
CA ASN A 499 -21.58 -24.11 -11.95
C ASN A 499 -23.03 -23.63 -11.84
N GLY A 500 -23.51 -22.79 -12.77
CA GLY A 500 -24.84 -22.17 -12.72
C GLY A 500 -25.98 -23.18 -12.59
N ALA A 501 -25.85 -24.34 -13.25
CA ALA A 501 -26.83 -25.42 -13.16
C ALA A 501 -27.07 -25.92 -11.73
N ARG A 502 -26.09 -25.81 -10.82
CA ARG A 502 -26.21 -26.22 -9.42
C ARG A 502 -27.09 -25.28 -8.60
N TYR A 503 -27.28 -24.06 -9.06
CA TYR A 503 -27.98 -22.99 -8.35
C TYR A 503 -29.33 -22.63 -9.00
N LEU A 504 -29.71 -23.30 -10.09
CA LEU A 504 -30.98 -23.06 -10.79
C LEU A 504 -32.21 -23.24 -9.90
N ALA A 505 -32.16 -24.15 -8.92
CA ALA A 505 -33.25 -24.36 -7.97
C ALA A 505 -33.35 -23.26 -6.89
N MET A 506 -32.31 -22.43 -6.75
CA MET A 506 -32.24 -21.32 -5.80
C MET A 506 -32.49 -19.95 -6.47
N ALA A 507 -32.28 -19.85 -7.77
CA ALA A 507 -32.79 -18.75 -8.56
C ALA A 507 -34.29 -19.00 -8.74
N ASP A 508 -35.15 -18.15 -8.17
CA ASP A 508 -36.60 -18.17 -8.38
C ASP A 508 -36.89 -17.99 -9.90
N LEU A 509 -36.77 -19.07 -10.68
CA LEU A 509 -37.03 -19.17 -12.13
C LEU A 509 -38.39 -19.84 -12.39
#